data_AF-A0A6V7LE34-F1
#
_entry.id   AF-A0A6V7LE34-F1
#
_cell.length_a   1.000
_cell.length_b   1.000
_cell.length_c   1.000
_cell.angle_alpha   90.00
_cell.angle_beta   90.00
_cell.angle_gamma   90.00
#
_symmetry.space_group_name_H-M   'P 1'
#
loop_
_entity.id
_entity.type
_entity.pdbx_description
1 polymer ?
#
loop_
_entity_poly.entity_id
_entity_poly.type
_entity_poly.pdbx_seq_one_letter_code
_entity_poly.pdbx_strand_id
1 'polypeptide(L)' 'QLAEIRKTTLARIICDCSDGINRIQPQVMRSVDGTNNPVTDCKDIPMVNLTLWKERSG' A
#
# COMPACT_ATOMS: atom_id res chain seq x y z
N GLN A 1 -10.95 -7.99 10.04
CA GLN A 1 -9.51 -8.35 10.05
C GLN A 1 -9.04 -8.90 8.71
N LEU A 2 -9.37 -10.13 8.30
CA LEU A 2 -8.89 -10.72 7.03
C LEU A 2 -9.14 -9.85 5.78
N ALA A 3 -10.29 -9.16 5.72
CA ALA A 3 -10.61 -8.24 4.62
C ALA A 3 -9.62 -7.07 4.50
N GLU A 4 -9.10 -6.55 5.61
CA GLU A 4 -8.09 -5.48 5.58
C GLU A 4 -6.71 -6.03 5.20
N ILE A 5 -6.35 -7.22 5.68
CA ILE A 5 -5.07 -7.87 5.29
C ILE A 5 -5.00 -8.07 3.78
N ARG A 6 -6.12 -8.43 3.14
CA ARG A 6 -6.18 -8.64 1.68
C ARG A 6 -6.03 -7.36 0.86
N LYS A 7 -6.13 -6.18 1.47
CA LYS A 7 -5.87 -4.89 0.79
C LYS A 7 -4.38 -4.59 0.69
N THR A 8 -3.53 -5.27 1.47
CA THR A 8 -2.08 -5.05 1.46
C THR A 8 -1.50 -5.33 0.08
N THR A 9 -0.66 -4.42 -0.40
CA THR A 9 0.15 -4.59 -1.59
C THR A 9 1.61 -4.33 -1.26
N LEU A 10 2.54 -4.94 -2.00
CA LEU A 10 3.97 -4.67 -1.80
C LEU A 10 4.31 -3.20 -2.08
N ALA A 11 3.63 -2.56 -3.04
CA ALA A 11 3.74 -1.13 -3.30
C ALA A 11 3.42 -0.30 -2.06
N ARG A 12 2.32 -0.64 -1.36
CA ARG A 12 1.93 0.06 -0.13
C ARG A 12 2.94 -0.11 0.99
N ILE A 13 3.45 -1.33 1.18
CA ILE A 13 4.48 -1.63 2.20
C ILE A 13 5.73 -0.76 1.95
N ILE A 14 6.17 -0.66 0.70
CA ILE A 14 7.33 0.16 0.35
C ILE A 14 7.07 1.64 0.65
N CYS A 15 5.91 2.18 0.27
CA CYS A 15 5.52 3.56 0.60
C CYS A 15 5.51 3.83 2.11
N ASP A 16 4.99 2.89 2.91
CA ASP A 16 4.85 3.06 4.36
C ASP A 16 6.19 2.93 5.11
N CYS A 17 7.18 2.26 4.52
CA CYS A 17 8.47 1.97 5.15
C CYS A 17 9.66 2.74 4.56
N SER A 18 9.45 3.59 3.55
CA SER A 18 10.53 4.31 2.86
C SER A 18 10.32 5.82 2.94
N ASP A 19 11.28 6.56 3.50
CA ASP A 19 11.17 8.01 3.65
C ASP A 19 11.25 8.79 2.32
N GLY A 20 11.83 8.17 1.28
CA GLY A 20 12.07 8.82 -0.02
C GLY A 20 11.08 8.45 -1.13
N ILE A 21 10.14 7.53 -0.88
CA ILE A 21 9.26 6.99 -1.91
C ILE A 21 7.84 7.51 -1.71
N ASN A 22 7.49 8.55 -2.47
CA ASN A 22 6.13 9.12 -2.48
C ASN A 22 5.33 8.73 -3.74
N ARG A 23 5.99 8.10 -4.71
CA ARG A 23 5.36 7.63 -5.95
C ARG A 23 5.93 6.28 -6.36
N ILE A 24 5.06 5.37 -6.76
CA ILE A 24 5.43 4.00 -7.14
C ILE A 24 4.37 3.41 -8.08
N GLN A 25 4.73 2.39 -8.86
CA GLN A 25 3.79 1.60 -9.63
C GLN A 25 3.07 0.57 -8.74
N PRO A 26 1.75 0.33 -8.92
CA PRO A 26 1.00 -0.60 -8.07
C PRO A 26 1.53 -2.05 -8.06
N GLN A 27 2.04 -2.53 -9.19
CA GLN A 27 2.59 -3.88 -9.35
C GLN A 27 4.11 -3.80 -9.44
N VAL A 28 4.79 -3.68 -8.30
CA VAL A 28 6.24 -3.39 -8.22
C VAL A 28 7.15 -4.49 -8.78
N MET A 29 6.65 -5.73 -8.85
CA MET A 29 7.39 -6.86 -9.45
C MET A 29 7.22 -6.92 -10.97
N ARG A 30 6.45 -6.02 -11.56
CA ARG A 30 6.35 -5.81 -13.01
C ARG A 30 7.02 -4.51 -13.37
N SER A 31 7.53 -4.43 -14.60
CA SER A 31 8.00 -3.18 -15.18
C SER A 31 6.90 -2.11 -15.15
N VAL A 32 7.33 -0.86 -15.04
CA VAL A 32 6.45 0.29 -15.18
C VAL A 32 5.83 0.27 -16.57
N ASP A 33 4.51 0.49 -16.65
CA ASP A 33 3.77 0.57 -17.90
C ASP A 33 2.79 1.74 -17.84
N GLY A 34 2.83 2.64 -18.82
CA GLY A 34 2.06 3.89 -18.78
C GLY A 34 0.55 3.71 -18.79
N THR A 35 0.05 2.53 -19.14
CA THR A 35 -1.39 2.24 -19.24
C THR A 35 -1.88 1.30 -18.13
N ASN A 36 -1.18 0.20 -17.87
CA ASN A 36 -1.64 -0.85 -16.95
C ASN A 36 -0.91 -0.88 -15.61
N ASN A 37 0.23 -0.21 -15.48
CA ASN A 37 1.02 -0.14 -14.24
C ASN A 37 1.73 1.21 -14.11
N PRO A 38 1.00 2.34 -14.20
CA PRO A 38 1.63 3.65 -14.18
C PRO A 38 2.14 3.98 -12.78
N VAL A 39 3.15 4.85 -12.72
CA VAL A 39 3.63 5.40 -11.44
C VAL A 39 2.56 6.34 -10.86
N THR A 40 1.98 5.95 -9.74
CA THR A 40 0.96 6.71 -9.01
C THR A 40 1.52 7.27 -7.70
N ASP A 41 0.77 8.17 -7.05
CA ASP A 41 1.09 8.68 -5.73
C ASP A 41 0.80 7.61 -4.66
N CYS A 42 1.68 7.47 -3.66
CA CYS A 42 1.49 6.52 -2.56
C CYS A 42 0.17 6.75 -1.81
N LYS A 43 -0.37 7.98 -1.79
CA LYS A 43 -1.67 8.29 -1.18
C LYS A 43 -2.85 7.63 -1.89
N ASP A 44 -2.69 7.32 -3.18
CA ASP A 44 -3.73 6.72 -4.02
C ASP A 44 -3.71 5.18 -3.91
N ILE A 45 -2.71 4.60 -3.23
CA ILE A 45 -2.59 3.16 -2.98
C ILE A 45 -3.36 2.81 -1.70
N PRO A 46 -4.31 1.85 -1.74
CA PRO A 46 -5.09 1.45 -0.58
C PRO A 46 -4.25 1.10 0.65
N MET A 47 -4.62 1.67 1.80
CA MET A 47 -3.99 1.40 3.09
C MET A 47 -4.77 0.35 3.89
N VAL A 48 -4.04 -0.45 4.68
CA VAL A 48 -4.64 -1.33 5.69
C VAL A 48 -5.21 -0.49 6.83
N ASN A 49 -6.47 -0.71 7.18
CA ASN A 49 -7.04 -0.09 8.38
C ASN A 49 -6.70 -0.91 9.64
N LEU A 50 -5.63 -0.52 10.34
CA LEU A 50 -5.17 -1.19 11.56
C LEU A 50 -6.05 -0.92 12.79
N THR A 51 -6.97 0.04 12.73
CA THR A 51 -7.87 0.36 13.87
C THR A 51 -8.77 -0.83 14.25
N LEU A 52 -9.00 -1.78 13.34
CA LEU A 52 -9.76 -3.01 13.59
C LEU A 52 -9.06 -4.00 14.53
N TRP A 53 -7.79 -3.78 14.87
CA TRP A 53 -7.00 -4.58 15.82
C TRP A 53 -6.77 -3.85 17.14
N LYS A 54 -7.38 -2.68 17.34
CA LYS A 54 -7.25 -1.95 18.60
C LYS A 54 -7.85 -2.78 19.73
N GLU A 55 -6.99 -3.20 20.66
CA GLU A 55 -7.44 -3.81 21.92
C GLU A 55 -7.97 -2.72 22.85
N ARG A 56 -9.02 -3.04 23.61
CA ARG A 56 -9.45 -2.18 24.72
C ARG A 56 -8.53 -2.46 25.90
N SER A 57 -7.79 -1.43 26.33
CA SER A 57 -7.11 -1.44 27.62
C SER A 57 -8.16 -1.70 28.70
N GLY A 58 -8.02 -2.80 29.43
CA GLY A 58 -8.74 -3.06 30.68
C GLY A 58 -8.16 -2.25 31.81
#